data_AF-A0A962X7P1-F1
#
_entry.id   AF-A0A962X7P1-F1
#
_cell.length_a   1.000
_cell.length_b   1.000
_cell.length_c   1.000
_cell.angle_alpha   90.00
_cell.angle_beta   90.00
_cell.angle_gamma   90.00
#
_symmetry.space_group_name_H-M   'P 1'
#
loop_
_entity.id
_entity.type
_entity.pdbx_description
1 polymer ?
#
loop_
_entity_poly.entity_id
_entity_poly.type
_entity_poly.pdbx_seq_one_letter_code
_entity_poly.pdbx_strand_id
1 'polypeptide(L)' 'WLDAGRDSHALAARAYEQRWLLAPGSLFSPGQLPSSWLRFNLASSSHPDLLRFLERALAD' A
#
# COMPACT_ATOMS: atom_id res chain seq x y z
N TRP A 1 -6.58 4.92 5.46
CA TRP A 1 -5.73 5.59 4.47
C TRP A 1 -4.36 5.74 5.07
N LEU A 2 -3.32 5.50 4.29
CA LEU A 2 -1.92 5.61 4.69
C LEU A 2 -1.21 6.44 3.61
N ASP A 3 -0.48 7.47 4.00
CA ASP A 3 0.48 8.10 3.12
C ASP A 3 1.79 7.28 3.16
N ALA A 4 2.15 6.65 2.05
CA ALA A 4 3.35 5.83 1.95
C ALA A 4 4.62 6.63 1.63
N GLY A 5 4.49 7.94 1.34
CA GLY A 5 5.60 8.83 0.96
C GLY A 5 6.29 8.46 -0.36
N ARG A 6 5.77 7.47 -1.10
CA ARG A 6 6.35 6.89 -2.32
C ARG A 6 5.25 6.41 -3.25
N ASP A 7 5.59 6.06 -4.49
CA ASP A 7 4.60 5.59 -5.47
C ASP A 7 3.78 4.38 -4.96
N SER A 8 2.48 4.61 -4.75
CA SER A 8 1.55 3.60 -4.24
C SER A 8 1.27 2.45 -5.23
N HIS A 9 1.46 2.66 -6.54
CA HIS A 9 1.35 1.58 -7.53
C HIS A 9 2.51 0.59 -7.41
N ALA A 10 3.74 1.11 -7.38
CA ALA A 10 4.93 0.29 -7.21
C ALA A 10 4.87 -0.50 -5.90
N LEU A 11 4.40 0.14 -4.82
CA LEU A 11 4.22 -0.51 -3.53
C LEU A 11 3.14 -1.61 -3.57
N ALA A 12 1.99 -1.35 -4.20
CA ALA A 12 0.94 -2.36 -4.35
C ALA A 12 1.36 -3.55 -5.21
N ALA A 13 2.13 -3.33 -6.29
CA ALA A 13 2.68 -4.40 -7.12
C ALA A 13 3.63 -5.31 -6.32
N ARG A 14 4.56 -4.73 -5.55
CA ARG A 14 5.47 -5.48 -4.65
C ARG A 14 4.72 -6.24 -3.55
N ALA A 15 3.63 -5.67 -3.04
CA ALA A 15 2.78 -6.34 -2.06
C ALA A 15 2.07 -7.56 -2.68
N TYR A 16 1.59 -7.41 -3.92
CA TYR A 16 0.93 -8.49 -4.66
C TYR A 16 1.86 -9.69 -4.92
N GLU A 17 3.13 -9.45 -5.25
CA GLU A 17 4.16 -10.50 -5.36
C GLU A 17 4.32 -11.29 -4.05
N GLN A 18 4.05 -10.67 -2.90
CA GLN A 18 4.07 -11.29 -1.58
C GLN A 18 2.69 -11.76 -1.09
N ARG A 19 1.71 -11.86 -2.00
CA ARG A 19 0.32 -12.30 -1.74
C ARG A 19 -0.48 -11.37 -0.83
N TRP A 20 -0.08 -10.10 -0.73
CA TRP A 20 -0.85 -9.06 -0.05
C TRP A 20 -1.61 -8.21 -1.05
N LEU A 21 -2.84 -7.83 -0.71
CA LEU A 21 -3.63 -6.91 -1.52
C LEU A 21 -3.66 -5.53 -0.85
N LEU A 22 -2.99 -4.56 -1.47
CA LEU A 22 -3.05 -3.14 -1.11
C LEU A 22 -3.62 -2.36 -2.28
N ALA A 23 -4.47 -1.36 -2.02
CA ALA A 23 -5.09 -0.57 -3.08
C ALA A 23 -4.37 0.79 -3.26
N PRO A 24 -3.75 1.06 -4.42
CA PRO A 24 -3.21 2.37 -4.78
C PRO A 24 -4.25 3.48 -4.67
N GLY A 25 -3.83 4.65 -4.21
CA GLY A 25 -4.72 5.80 -4.00
C GLY A 25 -5.33 6.33 -5.29
N SER A 26 -4.65 6.16 -6.43
CA SER A 26 -5.15 6.58 -7.73
C SER A 26 -6.48 5.90 -8.11
N LEU A 27 -6.75 4.68 -7.61
CA LEU A 27 -8.02 3.98 -7.85
C LEU A 27 -9.23 4.70 -7.25
N PHE A 28 -8.99 5.65 -6.35
CA PHE A 28 -9.99 6.44 -5.65
C PHE A 28 -9.90 7.94 -5.97
N SER A 29 -9.07 8.30 -6.96
CA SER A 29 -8.97 9.65 -7.49
C SER A 29 -9.68 9.72 -8.84
N PRO A 30 -10.57 10.71 -9.09
CA PRO A 30 -11.25 10.84 -10.38
C PRO A 30 -10.30 10.90 -11.59
N GLY A 31 -9.15 11.55 -11.42
CA GLY A 31 -8.14 11.68 -12.48
C GLY A 31 -7.13 10.54 -12.55
N GLN A 32 -7.20 9.55 -11.64
CA GLN A 32 -6.27 8.42 -11.54
C GLN A 32 -4.78 8.81 -11.57
N LEU A 33 -4.46 10.00 -11.07
CA LEU A 33 -3.10 10.52 -11.04
C LEU A 33 -2.23 9.69 -10.07
N PRO A 34 -0.90 9.64 -10.29
CA PRO A 34 0.05 9.07 -9.35
C PRO A 34 -0.18 9.62 -7.94
N SER A 35 -0.03 8.77 -6.92
CA SER A 35 -0.34 9.10 -5.54
C SER A 35 0.57 8.36 -4.59
N SER A 36 0.91 9.00 -3.47
CA SER A 36 1.56 8.35 -2.34
C SER A 36 0.59 7.62 -1.42
N TRP A 37 -0.72 7.83 -1.58
CA TRP A 37 -1.72 7.29 -0.69
C TRP A 37 -2.07 5.83 -0.99
N LEU A 38 -2.29 5.04 0.05
CA LEU A 38 -2.76 3.66 0.00
C LEU A 38 -4.03 3.47 0.83
N ARG A 39 -4.88 2.53 0.41
CA ARG A 39 -6.04 2.06 1.16
C ARG A 39 -5.93 0.56 1.43
N PHE A 40 -6.07 0.18 2.70
CA PHE A 40 -6.22 -1.21 3.16
C PHE A 40 -7.01 -1.23 4.48
N ASN A 41 -7.49 -2.41 4.88
CA ASN A 41 -8.30 -2.58 6.08
C ASN A 41 -7.43 -2.91 7.29
N LEU A 42 -7.08 -1.90 8.09
CA LEU A 42 -6.25 -2.08 9.29
C LEU A 42 -6.83 -3.11 10.28
N ALA A 43 -8.15 -3.11 10.49
CA ALA A 43 -8.82 -3.99 11.46
C ALA A 43 -8.69 -5.48 11.09
N SER A 44 -8.60 -5.80 9.79
CA SER A 44 -8.40 -7.17 9.28
C SER A 44 -6.98 -7.45 8.79
N SER A 45 -6.03 -6.51 8.96
CA SER A 45 -4.66 -6.59 8.43
C SER A 45 -3.63 -6.68 9.55
N SER A 46 -3.88 -7.52 10.55
CA SER A 46 -3.00 -7.73 11.71
C SER A 46 -1.96 -8.85 11.53
N HIS A 47 -1.88 -9.46 10.34
CA HIS A 47 -0.92 -10.53 10.06
C HIS A 47 0.52 -10.00 10.23
N PRO A 48 1.38 -10.60 11.09
CA PRO A 48 2.70 -10.07 11.39
C PRO A 48 3.60 -9.85 10.16
N ASP A 49 3.55 -10.77 9.19
CA ASP A 49 4.30 -10.62 7.93
C ASP A 49 3.88 -9.46 7.04
N LEU A 50 2.59 -9.08 7.05
CA LEU A 50 2.14 -7.87 6.37
C LEU A 50 2.72 -6.63 7.06
N LEU A 51 2.72 -6.59 8.39
CA LEU A 51 3.29 -5.47 9.14
C LEU A 51 4.79 -5.34 8.91
N ARG A 52 5.53 -6.46 8.93
CA ARG A 52 6.96 -6.50 8.58
C ARG A 52 7.23 -6.10 7.14
N PHE A 53 6.35 -6.48 6.20
CA PHE A 53 6.44 -6.02 4.82
C PHE A 53 6.30 -4.50 4.75
N LEU A 54 5.28 -3.93 5.39
CA LEU A 54 5.03 -2.49 5.41
C LEU A 54 6.18 -1.73 6.07
N GLU A 55 6.68 -2.20 7.21
CA GLU A 55 7.84 -1.62 7.89
C GLU A 55 9.03 -1.50 6.94
N ARG A 56 9.45 -2.59 6.29
CA ARG A 56 10.56 -2.57 5.33
C ARG A 56 10.27 -1.73 4.09
N ALA A 57 9.04 -1.77 3.60
CA ALA A 57 8.65 -1.09 2.38
C ALA A 57 8.51 0.44 2.56
N LEU A 58 8.44 0.92 3.81
CA LEU A 58 8.25 2.33 4.18
C LEU A 58 9.48 2.94 4.87
N ALA A 59 10.53 2.17 5.16
CA ALA A 59 11.68 2.59 5.96
C ALA A 59 12.67 3.55 5.26
N ASP A 60 12.47 3.87 3.98
CA ASP A 60 13.29 4.87 3.26
C ASP A 60 12.71 6.29 3.38
#